data_AF-A0A0Q8UZQ2-F1
#
_entry.id   AF-A0A0Q8UZQ2-F1
#
_cell.length_a   1.000
_cell.length_b   1.000
_cell.length_c   1.000
_cell.angle_alpha   90.00
_cell.angle_beta   90.00
_cell.angle_gamma   90.00
#
_symmetry.space_group_name_H-M   'P 1'
#
loop_
_entity.id
_entity.type
_entity.pdbx_description
1 polymer ?
#
loop_
_entity_poly.entity_id
_entity_poly.type
_entity_poly.pdbx_seq_one_letter_code
_entity_poly.pdbx_strand_id
1 'polypeptide(L)'
;MRDRVAGYAVMEQVVRLHDDVPPRSAVARAFGVRPVTPDARPWFAGALGEREVGATLDRLPDGWTAFHALPVGSGDADIDHLVVGPGGVFAVSTKNHSGAEVWVGERAVLVNGAKKPYLRNSEFEASRIRKVLATAGLVAPVNAVVAVVGAKKLTVRQQPARVAVLSADGLNRWLTRRPSVIDAATVAAIVRVVDDPATWRSTQQSPPPERRDLTSADTVERFDAIAREDRSARVVRLGWLVAIALSALAVSLPFLPGGLLGH
;
A
#
# COMPACT_ATOMS: atom_id res chain seq x y z
N MET A 1 3.52 18.75 -6.74
CA MET A 1 2.95 17.46 -6.31
C MET A 1 3.98 16.41 -5.89
N ARG A 2 5.28 16.56 -6.22
CA ARG A 2 6.35 15.61 -5.85
C ARG A 2 6.51 15.33 -4.35
N ASP A 3 6.26 16.32 -3.50
CA ASP A 3 6.53 16.21 -2.06
C ASP A 3 5.44 15.45 -1.28
N ARG A 4 4.43 14.92 -1.97
CA ARG A 4 3.35 14.17 -1.32
C ARG A 4 3.85 12.81 -0.86
N VAL A 5 3.46 12.45 0.35
CA VAL A 5 3.86 11.18 0.98
C VAL A 5 2.98 10.03 0.47
N ALA A 6 3.61 8.92 0.11
CA ALA A 6 2.93 7.66 -0.21
C ALA A 6 2.03 7.19 0.95
N GLY A 7 0.78 6.83 0.67
CA GLY A 7 -0.17 6.40 1.70
C GLY A 7 -0.86 7.52 2.46
N TYR A 8 -0.64 8.81 2.12
CA TYR A 8 -1.11 9.93 2.94
C TYR A 8 -2.62 9.88 3.26
N ALA A 9 -3.47 9.76 2.26
CA ALA A 9 -4.93 9.74 2.45
C ALA A 9 -5.38 8.56 3.33
N VAL A 10 -4.73 7.42 3.18
CA VAL A 10 -5.02 6.23 3.97
C VAL A 10 -4.49 6.38 5.41
N MET A 11 -3.34 7.04 5.62
CA MET A 11 -2.82 7.38 6.94
C MET A 11 -3.75 8.36 7.67
N GLU A 12 -4.26 9.39 6.98
CA GLU A 12 -5.23 10.36 7.52
C GLU A 12 -6.48 9.63 8.05
N GLN A 13 -7.00 8.66 7.29
CA GLN A 13 -8.16 7.88 7.71
C GLN A 13 -7.87 6.95 8.90
N VAL A 14 -6.65 6.40 9.00
CA VAL A 14 -6.22 5.62 10.19
C VAL A 14 -6.15 6.50 11.42
N VAL A 15 -5.52 7.67 11.31
CA VAL A 15 -5.38 8.62 12.43
C VAL A 15 -6.76 9.06 12.91
N ARG A 16 -7.65 9.44 11.98
CA ARG A 16 -9.02 9.82 12.28
C ARG A 16 -9.77 8.73 13.05
N LEU A 17 -9.75 7.49 12.56
CA LEU A 17 -10.42 6.37 13.22
C LEU A 17 -9.77 5.97 14.55
N HIS A 18 -8.49 6.29 14.74
CA HIS A 18 -7.76 5.96 15.96
C HIS A 18 -7.95 7.02 17.06
N ASP A 19 -8.03 8.29 16.70
CA ASP A 19 -8.19 9.39 17.68
C ASP A 19 -9.55 9.35 18.39
N ASP A 20 -10.56 8.68 17.81
CA ASP A 20 -11.85 8.42 18.45
C ASP A 20 -11.81 7.26 19.47
N VAL A 21 -10.66 6.61 19.66
CA VAL A 21 -10.50 5.41 20.50
C VAL A 21 -9.71 5.73 21.78
N PRO A 22 -10.20 5.36 22.97
CA PRO A 22 -9.47 5.55 24.22
C PRO A 22 -8.09 4.86 24.22
N PRO A 23 -7.07 5.46 24.87
CA PRO A 23 -5.74 4.86 24.92
C PRO A 23 -5.73 3.53 25.67
N ARG A 24 -4.84 2.62 25.23
CA ARG A 24 -4.71 1.29 25.85
C ARG A 24 -4.19 1.38 27.29
N SER A 25 -4.84 0.65 28.19
CA SER A 25 -4.36 0.46 29.57
C SER A 25 -2.99 -0.24 29.62
N ALA A 26 -2.27 -0.11 30.74
CA ALA A 26 -1.00 -0.81 30.94
C ALA A 26 -1.16 -2.34 30.84
N VAL A 27 -2.27 -2.87 31.37
CA VAL A 27 -2.62 -4.29 31.29
C VAL A 27 -2.82 -4.73 29.84
N ALA A 28 -3.58 -3.96 29.05
CA ALA A 28 -3.79 -4.25 27.63
C ALA A 28 -2.47 -4.26 26.84
N ARG A 29 -1.54 -3.35 27.16
CA ARG A 29 -0.19 -3.34 26.58
C ARG A 29 0.62 -4.57 26.98
N ALA A 30 0.59 -4.97 28.24
CA ALA A 30 1.30 -6.15 28.76
C ALA A 30 0.84 -7.46 28.10
N PHE A 31 -0.43 -7.57 27.70
CA PHE A 31 -0.96 -8.71 26.96
C PHE A 31 -0.89 -8.58 25.43
N GLY A 32 -0.28 -7.52 24.90
CA GLY A 32 -0.09 -7.35 23.46
C GLY A 32 -1.39 -7.05 22.69
N VAL A 33 -2.40 -6.44 23.34
CA VAL A 33 -3.61 -5.97 22.66
C VAL A 33 -3.23 -4.90 21.64
N ARG A 34 -3.65 -5.06 20.38
CA ARG A 34 -3.28 -4.14 19.28
C ARG A 34 -4.02 -2.79 19.42
N PRO A 35 -3.38 -1.66 19.06
CA PRO A 35 -4.01 -0.32 19.07
C PRO A 35 -4.98 -0.10 17.90
N VAL A 36 -4.83 -0.85 16.81
CA VAL A 36 -5.63 -0.70 15.58
C VAL A 36 -6.94 -1.48 15.69
N THR A 37 -8.05 -0.76 15.75
CA THR A 37 -9.42 -1.31 15.81
C THR A 37 -9.77 -2.09 14.52
N PRO A 38 -10.74 -3.02 14.58
CA PRO A 38 -11.18 -3.76 13.39
C PRO A 38 -11.50 -2.87 12.19
N ASP A 39 -12.15 -1.73 12.40
CA ASP A 39 -12.55 -0.80 11.33
C ASP A 39 -11.36 -0.04 10.73
N ALA A 40 -10.34 0.26 11.53
CA ALA A 40 -9.11 0.89 11.06
C ALA A 40 -8.13 -0.10 10.41
N ARG A 41 -8.29 -1.41 10.58
CA ARG A 41 -7.32 -2.42 10.06
C ARG A 41 -7.16 -2.43 8.55
N PRO A 42 -8.21 -2.36 7.72
CA PRO A 42 -8.05 -2.31 6.27
C PRO A 42 -7.27 -1.08 5.82
N TRP A 43 -7.57 0.08 6.42
CA TRP A 43 -6.84 1.34 6.17
C TRP A 43 -5.39 1.23 6.63
N PHE A 44 -5.14 0.73 7.84
CA PHE A 44 -3.78 0.54 8.35
C PHE A 44 -2.94 -0.38 7.47
N ALA A 45 -3.51 -1.49 6.99
CA ALA A 45 -2.85 -2.37 6.04
C ALA A 45 -2.59 -1.67 4.70
N GLY A 46 -3.56 -0.88 4.21
CA GLY A 46 -3.42 -0.04 3.02
C GLY A 46 -2.24 0.93 3.11
N ALA A 47 -2.18 1.73 4.17
CA ALA A 47 -1.11 2.72 4.38
C ALA A 47 0.28 2.06 4.46
N LEU A 48 0.39 0.91 5.14
CA LEU A 48 1.64 0.16 5.17
C LEU A 48 2.04 -0.33 3.78
N GLY A 49 1.06 -0.80 2.99
CA GLY A 49 1.30 -1.24 1.62
C GLY A 49 1.77 -0.10 0.72
N GLU A 50 1.06 1.03 0.73
CA GLU A 50 1.41 2.19 -0.09
C GLU A 50 2.79 2.74 0.27
N ARG A 51 3.17 2.77 1.54
CA ARG A 51 4.53 3.15 1.95
C ARG A 51 5.59 2.18 1.44
N GLU A 52 5.31 0.88 1.45
CA GLU A 52 6.24 -0.14 0.93
C GLU A 52 6.43 -0.01 -0.59
N VAL A 53 5.34 0.26 -1.32
CA VAL A 53 5.40 0.52 -2.77
C VAL A 53 6.08 1.85 -3.04
N GLY A 54 5.79 2.91 -2.28
CA GLY A 54 6.48 4.20 -2.37
C GLY A 54 8.00 4.06 -2.20
N ALA A 55 8.43 3.41 -1.12
CA ALA A 55 9.86 3.13 -0.88
C ALA A 55 10.49 2.24 -1.97
N THR A 56 9.69 1.41 -2.64
CA THR A 56 10.15 0.67 -3.82
C THR A 56 10.36 1.61 -4.99
N LEU A 57 9.40 2.49 -5.29
CA LEU A 57 9.47 3.46 -6.38
C LEU A 57 10.56 4.52 -6.19
N ASP A 58 10.91 4.88 -4.95
CA ASP A 58 12.03 5.79 -4.64
C ASP A 58 13.39 5.26 -5.12
N ARG A 59 13.48 3.95 -5.40
CA ARG A 59 14.70 3.28 -5.92
C ARG A 59 14.72 3.17 -7.44
N LEU A 60 13.81 3.84 -8.15
CA LEU A 60 13.86 3.89 -9.60
C LEU A 60 15.09 4.69 -10.07
N PRO A 61 15.69 4.31 -11.22
CA PRO A 61 16.85 5.02 -11.74
C PRO A 61 16.47 6.38 -12.33
N ASP A 62 17.48 7.19 -12.65
CA ASP A 62 17.32 8.47 -13.34
C ASP A 62 16.48 8.33 -14.62
N GLY A 63 15.72 9.38 -14.93
CA GLY A 63 14.75 9.40 -16.03
C GLY A 63 13.38 8.83 -15.66
N TRP A 64 13.22 8.31 -14.45
CA TRP A 64 11.92 7.96 -13.87
C TRP A 64 11.53 8.95 -12.78
N THR A 65 10.24 9.19 -12.60
CA THR A 65 9.71 10.05 -11.53
C THR A 65 8.42 9.44 -11.01
N ALA A 66 8.34 9.28 -9.69
CA ALA A 66 7.14 8.83 -9.01
C ALA A 66 6.44 10.01 -8.33
N PHE A 67 5.11 9.98 -8.34
CA PHE A 67 4.22 10.87 -7.62
C PHE A 67 3.29 10.03 -6.78
N HIS A 68 2.82 10.59 -5.66
CA HIS A 68 2.03 9.84 -4.69
C HIS A 68 0.77 10.62 -4.30
N ALA A 69 -0.28 9.88 -3.94
CA ALA A 69 -1.55 10.43 -3.47
C ALA A 69 -2.09 11.55 -4.39
N LEU A 70 -2.20 11.26 -5.69
CA LEU A 70 -2.67 12.25 -6.67
C LEU A 70 -4.20 12.33 -6.64
N PRO A 71 -4.80 13.52 -6.46
CA PRO A 71 -6.24 13.65 -6.28
C PRO A 71 -6.95 13.60 -7.64
N VAL A 72 -7.61 12.48 -7.92
CA VAL A 72 -8.27 12.23 -9.21
C VAL A 72 -9.75 11.89 -9.07
N GLY A 73 -10.58 12.94 -9.10
CA GLY A 73 -12.04 12.83 -9.14
C GLY A 73 -12.69 13.57 -7.97
N SER A 74 -14.01 13.49 -7.88
CA SER A 74 -14.78 14.07 -6.77
C SER A 74 -14.57 13.28 -5.46
N GLY A 75 -14.25 13.97 -4.37
CA GLY A 75 -14.06 13.38 -3.04
C GLY A 75 -12.66 12.78 -2.80
N ASP A 76 -12.61 11.71 -1.97
CA ASP A 76 -11.37 11.06 -1.48
C ASP A 76 -10.74 10.05 -2.46
N ALA A 77 -11.00 10.19 -3.76
CA ALA A 77 -10.51 9.26 -4.77
C ALA A 77 -9.10 9.64 -5.25
N ASP A 78 -8.10 9.16 -4.52
CA ASP A 78 -6.68 9.36 -4.86
C ASP A 78 -6.12 8.19 -5.68
N ILE A 79 -5.17 8.49 -6.59
CA ILE A 79 -4.26 7.48 -7.14
C ILE A 79 -3.09 7.31 -6.18
N ASP A 80 -2.88 6.08 -5.73
CA ASP A 80 -1.83 5.71 -4.78
C ASP A 80 -0.46 6.19 -5.30
N HIS A 81 -0.08 5.78 -6.52
CA HIS A 81 1.15 6.24 -7.17
C HIS A 81 1.00 6.42 -8.69
N LEU A 82 1.67 7.43 -9.23
CA LEU A 82 1.86 7.62 -10.66
C LEU A 82 3.35 7.63 -10.98
N VAL A 83 3.77 6.78 -11.90
CA VAL A 83 5.16 6.69 -12.33
C VAL A 83 5.27 7.14 -13.77
N VAL A 84 6.21 8.03 -14.07
CA VAL A 84 6.50 8.53 -15.41
C VAL A 84 7.95 8.18 -15.75
N GLY A 85 8.18 7.62 -16.92
CA GLY A 85 9.54 7.34 -17.41
C GLY A 85 9.54 6.95 -18.89
N PRO A 86 10.67 6.48 -19.44
CA PRO A 86 10.81 6.20 -20.88
C PRO A 86 9.79 5.17 -21.40
N GLY A 87 9.33 4.26 -20.53
CA GLY A 87 8.30 3.27 -20.83
C GLY A 87 6.87 3.80 -20.91
N GLY A 88 6.64 5.08 -20.63
CA GLY A 88 5.32 5.71 -20.57
C GLY A 88 4.92 6.13 -19.15
N VAL A 89 3.61 6.12 -18.91
CA VAL A 89 2.99 6.51 -17.65
C VAL A 89 2.29 5.31 -17.02
N PHE A 90 2.45 5.11 -15.72
CA PHE A 90 1.94 3.95 -14.99
C PHE A 90 1.15 4.40 -13.77
N ALA A 91 -0.16 4.19 -13.78
CA ALA A 91 -1.00 4.37 -12.60
C ALA A 91 -0.92 3.08 -11.77
N VAL A 92 -0.27 3.16 -10.60
CA VAL A 92 0.00 2.02 -9.74
C VAL A 92 -0.95 2.06 -8.56
N SER A 93 -1.85 1.08 -8.48
CA SER A 93 -2.68 0.84 -7.30
C SER A 93 -2.01 -0.21 -6.40
N THR A 94 -1.95 0.06 -5.11
CA THR A 94 -1.33 -0.80 -4.12
C THR A 94 -2.37 -1.65 -3.41
N LYS A 95 -2.12 -2.96 -3.29
CA LYS A 95 -3.02 -3.92 -2.64
C LYS A 95 -2.26 -4.80 -1.65
N ASN A 96 -2.33 -4.42 -0.38
CA ASN A 96 -1.73 -5.19 0.71
C ASN A 96 -2.61 -6.38 1.11
N HIS A 97 -2.10 -7.58 0.87
CA HIS A 97 -2.74 -8.86 1.16
C HIS A 97 -1.82 -9.75 2.00
N SER A 98 -1.23 -9.14 3.04
CA SER A 98 -0.35 -9.81 4.01
C SER A 98 -0.89 -11.18 4.47
N GLY A 99 -0.18 -12.25 4.12
CA GLY A 99 -0.53 -13.63 4.51
C GLY A 99 -1.60 -14.32 3.67
N ALA A 100 -2.22 -13.64 2.69
CA ALA A 100 -3.26 -14.20 1.84
C ALA A 100 -2.70 -14.87 0.58
N GLU A 101 -3.53 -15.69 -0.05
CA GLU A 101 -3.28 -16.23 -1.38
C GLU A 101 -3.98 -15.37 -2.44
N VAL A 102 -3.20 -14.89 -3.41
CA VAL A 102 -3.67 -14.08 -4.52
C VAL A 102 -3.53 -14.87 -5.81
N TRP A 103 -4.64 -15.02 -6.53
CA TRP A 103 -4.68 -15.65 -7.84
C TRP A 103 -5.09 -14.63 -8.89
N VAL A 104 -4.37 -14.59 -10.01
CA VAL A 104 -4.63 -13.69 -11.13
C VAL A 104 -4.89 -14.52 -12.37
N GLY A 105 -6.03 -14.28 -12.99
CA GLY A 105 -6.36 -14.73 -14.34
C GLY A 105 -6.70 -13.55 -15.24
N GLU A 106 -7.01 -13.84 -16.49
CA GLU A 106 -7.23 -12.84 -17.53
C GLU A 106 -8.24 -11.75 -17.17
N ARG A 107 -9.33 -12.14 -16.48
CA ARG A 107 -10.50 -11.28 -16.22
C ARG A 107 -10.80 -11.06 -14.74
N ALA A 108 -10.02 -11.65 -13.84
CA ALA A 108 -10.30 -11.60 -12.41
C ALA A 108 -9.04 -11.75 -11.56
N VAL A 109 -9.05 -11.04 -10.43
CA VAL A 109 -8.14 -11.27 -9.32
C VAL A 109 -8.97 -11.84 -8.16
N LEU A 110 -8.51 -12.96 -7.61
CA LEU A 110 -9.09 -13.60 -6.43
C LEU A 110 -8.13 -13.44 -5.25
N VAL A 111 -8.67 -13.14 -4.08
CA VAL A 111 -7.91 -13.12 -2.81
C VAL A 111 -8.61 -14.09 -1.87
N ASN A 112 -7.91 -15.15 -1.46
CA ASN A 112 -8.47 -16.26 -0.69
C ASN A 112 -9.78 -16.79 -1.32
N GLY A 113 -9.80 -16.97 -2.64
CA GLY A 113 -10.96 -17.42 -3.41
C GLY A 113 -12.02 -16.35 -3.70
N ALA A 114 -11.99 -15.18 -3.04
CA ALA A 114 -12.98 -14.13 -3.25
C ALA A 114 -12.57 -13.17 -4.37
N LYS A 115 -13.46 -12.94 -5.35
CA LYS A 115 -13.23 -12.01 -6.47
C LYS A 115 -13.11 -10.56 -5.99
N LYS A 116 -12.12 -9.84 -6.50
CA LYS A 116 -11.88 -8.42 -6.23
C LYS A 116 -12.00 -7.56 -7.50
N PRO A 117 -12.49 -6.31 -7.39
CA PRO A 117 -12.70 -5.42 -8.53
C PRO A 117 -11.44 -4.69 -8.99
N TYR A 118 -10.23 -5.16 -8.65
CA TYR A 118 -8.97 -4.42 -8.86
C TYR A 118 -8.74 -4.03 -10.31
N LEU A 119 -8.98 -4.95 -11.25
CA LEU A 119 -8.73 -4.67 -12.67
C LEU A 119 -9.57 -3.50 -13.19
N ARG A 120 -10.86 -3.48 -12.84
CA ARG A 120 -11.77 -2.41 -13.26
C ARG A 120 -11.38 -1.08 -12.62
N ASN A 121 -11.07 -1.08 -11.33
CA ASN A 121 -10.75 0.13 -10.60
C ASN A 121 -9.42 0.75 -11.09
N SER A 122 -8.38 -0.06 -11.26
CA SER A 122 -7.08 0.41 -11.77
C SER A 122 -7.17 0.92 -13.22
N GLU A 123 -8.04 0.34 -14.06
CA GLU A 123 -8.27 0.91 -15.40
C GLU A 123 -8.99 2.25 -15.37
N PHE A 124 -9.90 2.44 -14.41
CA PHE A 124 -10.58 3.70 -14.25
C PHE A 124 -9.61 4.80 -13.78
N GLU A 125 -8.70 4.47 -12.86
CA GLU A 125 -7.59 5.33 -12.44
C GLU A 125 -6.70 5.71 -13.62
N ALA A 126 -6.24 4.74 -14.42
CA ALA A 126 -5.46 5.00 -15.63
C ALA A 126 -6.23 5.87 -16.65
N SER A 127 -7.54 5.69 -16.77
CA SER A 127 -8.40 6.50 -17.64
C SER A 127 -8.44 7.98 -17.23
N ARG A 128 -8.46 8.26 -15.92
CA ARG A 128 -8.42 9.63 -15.41
C ARG A 128 -7.09 10.30 -15.76
N ILE A 129 -5.97 9.58 -15.65
CA ILE A 129 -4.66 10.08 -16.07
C ILE A 129 -4.62 10.34 -17.58
N ARG A 130 -5.16 9.42 -18.41
CA ARG A 130 -5.28 9.67 -19.86
C ARG A 130 -6.01 10.97 -20.16
N LYS A 131 -7.09 11.26 -19.44
CA LYS A 131 -7.84 12.52 -19.57
C LYS A 131 -7.01 13.74 -19.19
N VAL A 132 -6.28 13.67 -18.07
CA VAL A 132 -5.38 14.76 -17.62
C VAL A 132 -4.33 15.07 -18.70
N LEU A 133 -3.66 14.05 -19.24
CA LEU A 133 -2.66 14.24 -20.29
C LEU A 133 -3.27 14.78 -21.59
N ALA A 134 -4.43 14.26 -21.99
CA ALA A 134 -5.14 14.73 -23.18
C ALA A 134 -5.54 16.21 -23.07
N THR A 135 -6.03 16.66 -21.91
CA THR A 135 -6.34 18.07 -21.66
C THR A 135 -5.09 18.96 -21.74
N ALA A 136 -3.93 18.44 -21.37
CA ALA A 136 -2.65 19.13 -21.51
C ALA A 136 -2.03 19.03 -22.93
N GLY A 137 -2.71 18.38 -23.89
CA GLY A 137 -2.20 18.17 -25.25
C GLY A 137 -1.03 17.17 -25.34
N LEU A 138 -0.87 16.31 -24.33
CA LEU A 138 0.21 15.32 -24.26
C LEU A 138 -0.30 13.92 -24.64
N VAL A 139 0.50 13.20 -25.42
CA VAL A 139 0.20 11.83 -25.84
C VAL A 139 1.28 10.90 -25.32
N ALA A 140 0.90 9.95 -24.47
CA ALA A 140 1.76 8.89 -23.97
C ALA A 140 0.95 7.64 -23.61
N PRO A 141 1.54 6.44 -23.67
CA PRO A 141 0.89 5.23 -23.19
C PRO A 141 0.71 5.32 -21.68
N VAL A 142 -0.53 5.13 -21.22
CA VAL A 142 -0.89 5.10 -19.79
C VAL A 142 -1.38 3.70 -19.45
N ASN A 143 -0.62 3.01 -18.59
CA ASN A 143 -0.87 1.63 -18.21
C ASN A 143 -1.32 1.54 -16.75
N ALA A 144 -2.30 0.69 -16.47
CA ALA A 144 -2.71 0.37 -15.11
C ALA A 144 -1.83 -0.74 -14.52
N VAL A 145 -1.44 -0.60 -13.26
CA VAL A 145 -0.62 -1.58 -12.54
C VAL A 145 -1.23 -1.84 -11.18
N VAL A 146 -1.37 -3.11 -10.81
CA VAL A 146 -1.71 -3.54 -9.46
C VAL A 146 -0.47 -4.13 -8.80
N ALA A 147 0.07 -3.42 -7.82
CA ALA A 147 1.18 -3.88 -6.98
C ALA A 147 0.64 -4.62 -5.75
N VAL A 148 0.92 -5.92 -5.67
CA VAL A 148 0.49 -6.79 -4.56
C VAL A 148 1.58 -6.82 -3.50
N VAL A 149 1.24 -6.44 -2.28
CA VAL A 149 2.14 -6.39 -1.12
C VAL A 149 1.82 -7.52 -0.14
N GLY A 150 2.84 -8.19 0.39
CA GLY A 150 2.74 -9.12 1.52
C GLY A 150 2.00 -10.45 1.27
N ALA A 151 1.52 -10.72 0.05
CA ALA A 151 0.83 -11.97 -0.26
C ALA A 151 1.71 -13.18 0.08
N LYS A 152 1.15 -14.16 0.80
CA LYS A 152 1.82 -15.43 1.09
C LYS A 152 2.16 -16.17 -0.21
N LYS A 153 1.28 -16.06 -1.20
CA LYS A 153 1.44 -16.64 -2.52
C LYS A 153 0.76 -15.76 -3.55
N LEU A 154 1.48 -15.38 -4.60
CA LEU A 154 0.93 -14.72 -5.79
C LEU A 154 1.04 -15.68 -6.98
N THR A 155 -0.10 -16.16 -7.48
CA THR A 155 -0.16 -17.04 -8.65
C THR A 155 -0.74 -16.27 -9.84
N VAL A 156 0.11 -15.91 -10.80
CA VAL A 156 -0.32 -15.30 -12.05
C VAL A 156 -0.47 -16.40 -13.10
N ARG A 157 -1.71 -16.84 -13.36
CA ARG A 157 -1.99 -17.83 -14.41
C ARG A 157 -1.99 -17.19 -15.78
N GLN A 158 -2.57 -15.99 -15.87
CA GLN A 158 -2.62 -15.21 -17.10
C GLN A 158 -2.71 -13.74 -16.73
N GLN A 159 -1.90 -12.91 -17.38
CA GLN A 159 -1.96 -11.46 -17.14
C GLN A 159 -3.21 -10.88 -17.82
N PRO A 160 -3.96 -10.00 -17.13
CA PRO A 160 -4.99 -9.20 -17.76
C PRO A 160 -4.41 -8.33 -18.87
N ALA A 161 -5.15 -8.17 -19.97
CA ALA A 161 -4.64 -7.49 -21.16
C ALA A 161 -4.29 -6.00 -20.95
N ARG A 162 -5.02 -5.31 -20.07
CA ARG A 162 -4.87 -3.85 -19.86
C ARG A 162 -4.18 -3.49 -18.54
N VAL A 163 -4.20 -4.39 -17.57
CA VAL A 163 -3.69 -4.18 -16.22
C VAL A 163 -2.58 -5.17 -15.92
N ALA A 164 -1.38 -4.68 -15.61
CA ALA A 164 -0.32 -5.53 -15.11
C ALA A 164 -0.55 -5.84 -13.62
N VAL A 165 -0.58 -7.11 -13.23
CA VAL A 165 -0.64 -7.50 -11.81
C VAL A 165 0.65 -8.19 -11.42
N LEU A 166 1.34 -7.70 -10.38
CA LEU A 166 2.63 -8.22 -9.96
C LEU A 166 2.89 -7.98 -8.47
N SER A 167 3.92 -8.63 -7.91
CA SER A 167 4.37 -8.34 -6.55
C SER A 167 5.08 -6.98 -6.48
N ALA A 168 4.98 -6.29 -5.35
CA ALA A 168 5.67 -5.01 -5.14
C ALA A 168 7.19 -5.13 -5.37
N ASP A 169 7.83 -6.20 -4.90
CA ASP A 169 9.26 -6.46 -5.12
C ASP A 169 9.67 -6.56 -6.60
N GLY A 170 8.74 -6.98 -7.47
CA GLY A 170 8.97 -7.09 -8.91
C GLY A 170 8.77 -5.78 -9.67
N LEU A 171 8.25 -4.73 -9.01
CA LEU A 171 7.73 -3.53 -9.67
C LEU A 171 8.79 -2.76 -10.43
N ASN A 172 9.89 -2.37 -9.78
CA ASN A 172 10.95 -1.59 -10.45
C ASN A 172 11.56 -2.36 -11.62
N ARG A 173 11.84 -3.67 -11.43
CA ARG A 173 12.37 -4.52 -12.50
C ARG A 173 11.41 -4.58 -13.69
N TRP A 174 10.11 -4.65 -13.43
CA TRP A 174 9.11 -4.70 -14.49
C TRP A 174 9.01 -3.36 -15.24
N LEU A 175 9.00 -2.24 -14.50
CA LEU A 175 8.98 -0.87 -15.04
C LEU A 175 10.22 -0.59 -15.92
N THR A 176 11.42 -0.84 -15.40
CA THR A 176 12.67 -0.53 -16.13
C THR A 176 12.92 -1.44 -17.33
N ARG A 177 12.22 -2.58 -17.43
CA ARG A 177 12.23 -3.46 -18.61
C ARG A 177 11.16 -3.11 -19.64
N ARG A 178 10.41 -2.01 -19.48
CA ARG A 178 9.50 -1.54 -20.52
C ARG A 178 10.31 -0.93 -21.67
N PRO A 179 9.96 -1.21 -22.93
CA PRO A 179 10.60 -0.54 -24.07
C PRO A 179 10.48 0.97 -23.94
N SER A 180 11.50 1.71 -24.35
CA SER A 180 11.42 3.16 -24.43
C SER A 180 10.46 3.55 -25.56
N VAL A 181 9.36 4.20 -25.21
CA VAL A 181 8.27 4.57 -26.13
C VAL A 181 7.97 6.06 -26.14
N ILE A 182 8.52 6.81 -25.16
CA ILE A 182 8.49 8.27 -25.13
C ILE A 182 9.91 8.81 -24.87
N ASP A 183 10.23 9.97 -25.42
CA ASP A 183 11.53 10.61 -25.26
C ASP A 183 11.63 11.42 -23.94
N ALA A 184 12.85 11.85 -23.61
CA ALA A 184 13.11 12.59 -22.37
C ALA A 184 12.36 13.94 -22.31
N ALA A 185 12.15 14.59 -23.46
CA ALA A 185 11.39 15.85 -23.52
C ALA A 185 9.90 15.64 -23.19
N THR A 186 9.31 14.57 -23.70
CA THR A 186 7.93 14.16 -23.40
C THR A 186 7.79 13.75 -21.94
N VAL A 187 8.74 12.98 -21.40
CA VAL A 187 8.79 12.65 -19.96
C VAL A 187 8.80 13.92 -19.12
N ALA A 188 9.70 14.87 -19.42
CA ALA A 188 9.80 16.13 -18.69
C ALA A 188 8.52 16.98 -18.79
N ALA A 189 7.87 17.00 -19.95
CA ALA A 189 6.60 17.71 -20.15
C ALA A 189 5.46 17.10 -19.31
N ILE A 190 5.35 15.76 -19.29
CA ILE A 190 4.37 15.04 -18.47
C ILE A 190 4.64 15.30 -16.99
N VAL A 191 5.89 15.16 -16.56
CA VAL A 191 6.30 15.40 -15.18
C VAL A 191 5.93 16.82 -14.74
N ARG A 192 6.16 17.84 -15.57
CA ARG A 192 5.76 19.22 -15.28
C ARG A 192 4.26 19.39 -15.10
N VAL A 193 3.45 18.75 -15.97
CA VAL A 193 1.99 18.79 -15.86
C VAL A 193 1.52 18.08 -14.59
N VAL A 194 2.04 16.90 -14.29
CA VAL A 194 1.65 16.14 -13.09
C VAL A 194 2.06 16.88 -11.82
N ASP A 195 3.19 17.58 -11.83
CA ASP A 195 3.71 18.28 -10.67
C ASP A 195 2.97 19.59 -10.34
N ASP A 196 2.32 20.20 -11.33
CA ASP A 196 1.56 21.43 -11.16
C ASP A 196 0.27 21.19 -10.35
N PRO A 197 0.11 21.80 -9.14
CA PRO A 197 -1.12 21.70 -8.38
C PRO A 197 -2.37 22.17 -9.14
N ALA A 198 -2.21 23.12 -10.09
CA ALA A 198 -3.32 23.63 -10.89
C ALA A 198 -4.00 22.54 -11.74
N THR A 199 -3.23 21.54 -12.18
CA THR A 199 -3.73 20.39 -12.95
C THR A 199 -4.81 19.61 -12.20
N TRP A 200 -4.78 19.66 -10.87
CA TRP A 200 -5.68 18.89 -10.00
C TRP A 200 -6.76 19.75 -9.33
N ARG A 201 -6.79 21.06 -9.54
CA ARG A 201 -7.82 21.93 -8.93
C ARG A 201 -9.23 21.65 -9.45
N SER A 202 -9.36 21.30 -10.73
CA SER A 202 -10.65 21.00 -11.36
C SER A 202 -11.20 19.62 -10.96
N THR A 203 -10.35 18.73 -10.43
CA THR A 203 -10.77 17.43 -9.91
C THR A 203 -11.23 17.53 -8.46
N GLN A 204 -10.67 18.45 -7.66
CA GLN A 204 -11.09 18.71 -6.29
C GLN A 204 -12.43 19.48 -6.21
N GLN A 205 -13.56 18.80 -6.34
CA GLN A 205 -14.87 19.38 -5.99
C GLN A 205 -15.23 19.06 -4.53
N SER A 206 -14.77 19.93 -3.63
CA SER A 206 -15.32 20.32 -2.31
C SER A 206 -14.16 20.74 -1.41
N PRO A 207 -14.22 21.88 -0.70
CA PRO A 207 -13.30 22.11 0.41
C PRO A 207 -13.52 20.97 1.41
N PRO A 208 -12.45 20.37 1.95
CA PRO A 208 -12.56 19.43 3.06
C PRO A 208 -13.37 20.09 4.19
N PRO A 209 -14.28 19.37 4.87
CA PRO A 209 -14.90 19.89 6.08
C PRO A 209 -13.78 20.32 7.03
N GLU A 210 -13.93 21.49 7.69
CA GLU A 210 -12.96 22.12 8.60
C GLU A 210 -11.97 21.10 9.17
N ARG A 211 -10.81 20.96 8.50
CA ARG A 211 -9.77 20.03 8.92
C ARG A 211 -9.30 20.56 10.27
N ARG A 212 -9.40 19.76 11.33
CA ARG A 212 -8.55 19.98 12.51
C ARG A 212 -7.12 20.04 11.98
N ASP A 213 -6.42 21.13 12.29
CA ASP A 213 -5.10 21.50 11.78
C ASP A 213 -4.01 20.46 12.08
N LEU A 214 -4.02 19.32 11.38
CA LEU A 214 -2.91 18.39 11.32
C LEU A 214 -2.24 18.59 9.97
N THR A 215 -1.00 19.05 9.99
CA THR A 215 -0.19 19.12 8.79
C THR A 215 0.06 17.71 8.25
N SER A 216 0.52 17.61 7.00
CA SER A 216 0.86 16.29 6.46
C SER A 216 1.95 15.59 7.27
N ALA A 217 2.86 16.36 7.89
CA ALA A 217 3.88 15.86 8.78
C ALA A 217 3.27 15.28 10.08
N ASP A 218 2.32 16.00 10.70
CA ASP A 218 1.68 15.54 11.95
C ASP A 218 0.91 14.23 11.74
N THR A 219 0.20 14.12 10.62
CA THR A 219 -0.52 12.88 10.24
C THR A 219 0.46 11.70 10.11
N VAL A 220 1.60 11.92 9.45
CA VAL A 220 2.63 10.89 9.26
C VAL A 220 3.25 10.49 10.61
N GLU A 221 3.60 11.46 11.45
CA GLU A 221 4.17 11.19 12.77
C GLU A 221 3.19 10.41 13.66
N ARG A 222 1.92 10.81 13.65
CA ARG A 222 0.85 10.16 14.40
C ARG A 222 0.63 8.72 13.91
N PHE A 223 0.60 8.51 12.60
CA PHE A 223 0.53 7.18 12.02
C PHE A 223 1.75 6.33 12.42
N ASP A 224 2.96 6.89 12.38
CA ASP A 224 4.18 6.20 12.78
C ASP A 224 4.15 5.79 14.25
N ALA A 225 3.59 6.61 15.14
CA ALA A 225 3.35 6.24 16.54
C ALA A 225 2.42 5.02 16.65
N ILE A 226 1.28 5.04 15.95
CA ILE A 226 0.34 3.91 15.90
C ILE A 226 1.01 2.64 15.36
N ALA A 227 1.83 2.79 14.32
CA ALA A 227 2.54 1.66 13.70
C ALA A 227 3.62 1.06 14.61
N ARG A 228 4.37 1.89 15.33
CA ARG A 228 5.32 1.44 16.37
C ARG A 228 4.59 0.69 17.47
N GLU A 229 3.47 1.22 17.95
CA GLU A 229 2.65 0.58 18.96
C GLU A 229 2.06 -0.77 18.52
N ASP A 230 1.61 -0.88 17.26
CA ASP A 230 1.13 -2.13 16.69
C ASP A 230 2.24 -3.17 16.58
N ARG A 231 3.45 -2.75 16.21
CA ARG A 231 4.64 -3.61 16.16
C ARG A 231 4.99 -4.14 17.54
N SER A 232 5.07 -3.26 18.54
CA SER A 232 5.33 -3.66 19.93
C SER A 232 4.28 -4.64 20.45
N ALA A 233 2.99 -4.41 20.15
CA ALA A 233 1.91 -5.34 20.53
C ALA A 233 2.10 -6.74 19.91
N ARG A 234 2.51 -6.82 18.64
CA ARG A 234 2.81 -8.10 17.97
C ARG A 234 3.99 -8.83 18.62
N VAL A 235 5.06 -8.10 18.97
CA VAL A 235 6.25 -8.66 19.63
C VAL A 235 5.89 -9.21 21.01
N VAL A 236 5.16 -8.44 21.83
CA VAL A 236 4.69 -8.88 23.15
C VAL A 236 3.85 -10.15 23.04
N ARG A 237 2.92 -10.20 22.08
CA ARG A 237 2.08 -11.38 21.86
C ARG A 237 2.90 -12.61 21.45
N LEU A 238 3.90 -12.44 20.58
CA LEU A 238 4.79 -13.53 20.20
C LEU A 238 5.58 -14.04 21.40
N GLY A 239 6.07 -13.13 22.25
CA GLY A 239 6.73 -13.49 23.52
C GLY A 239 5.85 -14.34 24.42
N TRP A 240 4.57 -13.99 24.58
CA TRP A 240 3.61 -14.80 25.33
C TRP A 240 3.38 -16.19 24.73
N LEU A 241 3.29 -16.30 23.39
CA LEU A 241 3.15 -17.61 22.74
C LEU A 241 4.37 -18.51 22.99
N VAL A 242 5.58 -17.94 22.96
CA VAL A 242 6.82 -18.65 23.30
C VAL A 242 6.84 -19.06 24.77
N ALA A 243 6.48 -18.15 25.68
CA ALA A 243 6.43 -18.45 27.11
C ALA A 243 5.45 -19.58 27.43
N ILE A 244 4.25 -19.57 26.84
CA ILE A 244 3.26 -20.64 26.98
C ILE A 244 3.80 -21.97 26.46
N ALA A 245 4.45 -21.98 25.28
CA ALA A 245 5.03 -23.19 24.72
C ALA A 245 6.16 -23.77 25.60
N LEU A 246 7.03 -22.90 26.15
CA LEU A 246 8.09 -23.32 27.07
C LEU A 246 7.52 -23.84 28.40
N SER A 247 6.47 -23.21 28.94
CA SER A 247 5.78 -23.69 30.14
C SER A 247 5.13 -25.06 29.90
N ALA A 248 4.48 -25.27 28.75
CA ALA A 248 3.90 -26.57 28.39
C ALA A 248 4.98 -27.67 28.28
N LEU A 249 6.14 -27.36 27.71
CA LEU A 249 7.28 -28.28 27.63
C LEU A 249 7.81 -28.63 29.04
N ALA A 250 8.00 -27.64 29.92
CA ALA A 250 8.49 -27.84 31.28
C ALA A 250 7.56 -28.73 32.13
N VAL A 251 6.24 -28.60 31.97
CA VAL A 251 5.25 -29.44 32.67
C VAL A 251 5.23 -30.88 32.14
N SER A 252 5.70 -31.13 30.90
CA SER A 252 5.75 -32.48 30.30
C SER A 252 7.01 -33.29 30.64
N LEU A 253 8.10 -32.63 31.04
CA LEU A 253 9.38 -33.25 31.43
C LEU A 253 9.32 -34.26 32.60
N PRO A 254 8.51 -34.06 33.67
CA PRO A 254 8.40 -35.03 34.76
C PRO A 254 7.61 -36.30 34.43
N PHE A 255 7.02 -36.40 33.23
CA PHE A 255 6.22 -37.55 32.80
C PHE A 255 6.91 -38.43 31.73
N LEU A 256 8.21 -38.19 31.46
CA LEU A 256 9.01 -39.11 30.65
C LEU A 256 9.27 -40.39 31.46
N PRO A 257 8.86 -41.58 31.00
CA PRO A 257 9.12 -42.83 31.72
C PRO A 257 10.63 -43.04 31.81
N GLY A 258 11.15 -43.06 33.04
CA GLY A 258 12.51 -43.46 33.35
C GLY A 258 12.72 -44.93 33.00
N GLY A 259 13.06 -45.19 31.74
CA GLY A 259 13.43 -46.51 31.25
C GLY A 259 14.94 -46.73 31.30
N LEU A 260 15.34 -47.72 32.10
CA LEU A 260 16.55 -48.56 31.97
C LEU A 260 17.90 -48.02 32.49
N LEU A 261 18.07 -48.13 33.80
CA LEU A 261 19.30 -48.58 34.48
C LEU A 261 18.79 -49.62 35.50
N GLY A 262 19.13 -50.89 35.58
CA GLY A 262 20.27 -51.68 35.14
C GLY A 262 20.42 -52.77 36.23
N HIS A 263 20.14 -54.03 35.89
CA HIS A 263 20.53 -55.22 36.66
C HIS A 263 20.87 -56.33 35.67
#